data_AF-A0A2V6L9P0-F1
#
_entry.id   AF-A0A2V6L9P0-F1
#
_cell.length_a   1.000
_cell.length_b   1.000
_cell.length_c   1.000
_cell.angle_alpha   90.00
_cell.angle_beta   90.00
_cell.angle_gamma   90.00
#
_symmetry.space_group_name_H-M   'P 1'
#
loop_
_entity.id
_entity.type
_entity.pdbx_description
1 polymer ?
#
loop_
_entity_poly.entity_id
_entity_poly.type
_entity_poly.pdbx_seq_one_letter_code
_entity_poly.pdbx_strand_id
1 'polypeptide(L)'
;KPPFVRDMRQKAPQAFKIVERRRAELIQRFFGKLFAEGQRTGMVRRDLPAKLMIEILLAAVQAIVNPAKVEELGLTPKTGFASVVKVVLEGVITPKGRKT
;
A
#
# COMPACT_ATOMS: atom_id res chain seq x y z
N LYS A 1 20.75 -14.91 3.66
CA LYS A 1 19.35 -15.11 4.15
C LYS A 1 18.40 -14.96 2.95
N PRO A 2 17.43 -15.88 2.74
CA PRO A 2 17.51 -16.83 1.65
C PRO A 2 17.30 -16.16 0.26
N PRO A 3 18.04 -16.62 -0.78
CA PRO A 3 18.04 -16.03 -2.13
C PRO A 3 16.71 -16.16 -2.89
N PHE A 4 15.76 -16.88 -2.30
CA PHE A 4 14.56 -17.42 -2.96
C PHE A 4 13.70 -16.34 -3.63
N VAL A 5 13.54 -15.18 -2.99
CA VAL A 5 12.63 -14.14 -3.50
C VAL A 5 13.25 -13.34 -4.64
N ARG A 6 14.58 -13.16 -4.62
CA ARG A 6 15.35 -12.57 -5.72
C ARG A 6 15.37 -13.53 -6.92
N ASP A 7 15.49 -14.83 -6.64
CA ASP A 7 15.39 -15.91 -7.63
C ASP A 7 13.99 -16.00 -8.28
N MET A 8 12.89 -15.86 -7.53
CA MET A 8 11.54 -15.90 -8.11
C MET A 8 11.28 -14.78 -9.13
N ARG A 9 11.84 -13.58 -8.92
CA ARG A 9 11.69 -12.47 -9.87
C ARG A 9 12.42 -12.71 -11.18
N GLN A 10 13.55 -13.43 -11.15
CA GLN A 10 14.32 -13.81 -12.34
C GLN A 10 13.86 -15.12 -12.99
N LYS A 11 13.46 -16.12 -12.17
CA LYS A 11 13.20 -17.50 -12.60
C LYS A 11 11.71 -17.83 -12.72
N ALA A 12 10.80 -17.03 -12.14
CA ALA A 12 9.36 -17.29 -12.13
C ALA A 12 8.50 -16.00 -12.26
N PRO A 13 8.62 -15.23 -13.35
CA PRO A 13 7.89 -13.98 -13.56
C PRO A 13 6.36 -14.14 -13.50
N GLN A 14 5.83 -15.34 -13.82
CA GLN A 14 4.40 -15.64 -13.71
C GLN A 14 3.92 -15.73 -12.25
N ALA A 15 4.72 -16.30 -11.35
CA ALA A 15 4.38 -16.37 -9.92
C ALA A 15 4.36 -14.97 -9.29
N PHE A 16 5.29 -14.10 -9.70
CA PHE A 16 5.31 -12.70 -9.27
C PHE A 16 4.04 -11.95 -9.69
N LYS A 17 3.58 -12.12 -10.95
CA LYS A 17 2.33 -11.53 -11.43
C LYS A 17 1.10 -11.99 -10.64
N ILE A 18 1.06 -13.26 -10.20
CA ILE A 18 -0.05 -13.78 -9.37
C ILE A 18 -0.09 -13.08 -8.01
N VAL A 19 1.06 -12.89 -7.38
CA VAL A 19 1.17 -12.20 -6.08
C VAL A 19 0.72 -10.74 -6.20
N GLU A 20 1.16 -10.05 -7.26
CA GLU A 20 0.76 -8.67 -7.52
C GLU A 20 -0.74 -8.55 -7.80
N ARG A 21 -1.32 -9.46 -8.60
CA ARG A 21 -2.77 -9.48 -8.86
C ARG A 21 -3.57 -9.72 -7.59
N ARG A 22 -3.18 -10.71 -6.78
CA ARG A 22 -3.81 -11.01 -5.47
C ARG A 22 -3.76 -9.79 -4.56
N ARG A 23 -2.63 -9.08 -4.53
CA ARG A 23 -2.46 -7.86 -3.72
C ARG A 23 -3.41 -6.75 -4.17
N ALA A 24 -3.51 -6.51 -5.48
CA ALA A 24 -4.44 -5.54 -6.04
C ALA A 24 -5.90 -5.88 -5.70
N GLU A 25 -6.30 -7.15 -5.88
CA GLU A 25 -7.64 -7.64 -5.54
C GLU A 25 -7.98 -7.43 -4.05
N LEU A 26 -7.04 -7.72 -3.15
CA LEU A 26 -7.25 -7.54 -1.71
C LEU A 26 -7.35 -6.06 -1.32
N ILE A 27 -6.46 -5.20 -1.83
CA ILE A 27 -6.51 -3.75 -1.55
C ILE A 27 -7.83 -3.16 -2.04
N GLN A 28 -8.24 -3.48 -3.27
CA GLN A 28 -9.50 -3.00 -3.82
C GLN A 28 -10.70 -3.49 -3.00
N ARG A 29 -10.70 -4.76 -2.59
CA ARG A 29 -11.81 -5.34 -1.80
C ARG A 29 -11.95 -4.69 -0.42
N PHE A 30 -10.85 -4.51 0.31
CA PHE A 30 -10.89 -3.99 1.68
C PHE A 30 -11.01 -2.48 1.73
N PHE A 31 -10.17 -1.76 0.97
CA PHE A 31 -10.15 -0.30 0.99
C PHE A 31 -11.25 0.34 0.14
N GLY A 32 -11.75 -0.36 -0.89
CA GLY A 32 -12.88 0.11 -1.68
C GLY A 32 -14.13 0.33 -0.84
N LYS A 33 -14.49 -0.66 -0.02
CA LYS A 33 -15.63 -0.52 0.91
C LYS A 33 -15.34 0.50 2.00
N LEU A 34 -14.15 0.46 2.60
CA LEU A 34 -13.75 1.39 3.67
C LEU A 34 -13.85 2.84 3.23
N PHE A 35 -13.30 3.21 2.07
CA PHE A 35 -13.35 4.59 1.60
C PHE A 35 -14.74 5.01 1.13
N ALA A 36 -15.48 4.13 0.45
CA ALA A 36 -16.86 4.46 0.04
C ALA A 36 -17.77 4.68 1.26
N GLU A 37 -17.70 3.80 2.26
CA GLU A 37 -18.48 3.94 3.49
C GLU A 37 -18.01 5.13 4.32
N GLY A 38 -16.69 5.30 4.48
CA GLY A 38 -16.12 6.44 5.17
C GLY A 38 -16.50 7.77 4.52
N GLN A 39 -16.58 7.83 3.19
CA GLN A 39 -17.10 9.00 2.50
C GLN A 39 -18.57 9.20 2.84
N ARG A 40 -19.40 8.16 2.77
CA ARG A 40 -20.83 8.24 3.12
C ARG A 40 -21.06 8.74 4.56
N THR A 41 -20.24 8.31 5.51
CA THR A 41 -20.36 8.69 6.94
C THR A 41 -19.60 9.97 7.30
N GLY A 42 -18.86 10.58 6.38
CA GLY A 42 -18.08 11.79 6.63
C GLY A 42 -16.74 11.57 7.33
N MET A 43 -16.33 10.31 7.52
CA MET A 43 -15.03 9.94 8.09
C MET A 43 -13.88 10.01 7.08
N VAL A 44 -14.19 9.96 5.77
CA VAL A 44 -13.22 10.09 4.67
C VAL A 44 -13.59 11.28 3.81
N ARG A 45 -12.56 12.03 3.39
CA ARG A 45 -12.69 13.23 2.57
C ARG A 45 -13.45 12.95 1.26
N ARG A 46 -14.31 13.88 0.85
CA ARG A 46 -15.16 13.75 -0.35
C ARG A 46 -14.69 14.58 -1.55
N ASP A 47 -13.69 15.43 -1.34
CA ASP A 47 -13.07 16.24 -2.39
C ASP A 47 -12.15 15.44 -3.32
N LEU A 48 -11.85 14.17 -2.96
CA LEU A 48 -11.14 13.22 -3.83
C LEU A 48 -12.00 11.97 -4.09
N PRO A 49 -11.99 11.42 -5.33
CA PRO A 49 -12.66 10.16 -5.61
C PRO A 49 -12.05 8.99 -4.82
N ALA A 50 -12.88 8.09 -4.27
CA ALA A 50 -12.40 6.89 -3.58
C ALA A 50 -11.45 6.06 -4.45
N LYS A 51 -11.74 5.95 -5.75
CA LYS A 51 -10.87 5.26 -6.72
C LYS A 51 -9.45 5.81 -6.71
N LEU A 52 -9.27 7.13 -6.71
CA LEU A 52 -7.94 7.74 -6.68
C LEU A 52 -7.18 7.39 -5.40
N MET A 53 -7.84 7.42 -4.24
CA MET A 53 -7.22 7.05 -2.96
C MET A 53 -6.78 5.57 -2.95
N ILE A 54 -7.55 4.67 -3.56
CA ILE A 54 -7.22 3.24 -3.70
C ILE A 54 -6.00 3.05 -4.61
N GLU A 55 -5.97 3.73 -5.76
CA GLU A 55 -4.85 3.63 -6.72
C GLU A 55 -3.55 4.13 -6.09
N ILE A 56 -3.60 5.24 -5.33
CA ILE A 56 -2.43 5.75 -4.59
C ILE A 56 -1.94 4.74 -3.57
N LEU A 57 -2.86 4.16 -2.78
CA LEU A 57 -2.51 3.15 -1.78
C LEU A 57 -1.89 1.91 -2.45
N LEU A 58 -2.51 1.41 -3.52
CA LEU A 58 -2.02 0.27 -4.26
C LEU A 58 -0.60 0.52 -4.79
N ALA A 59 -0.38 1.64 -5.48
CA ALA A 59 0.92 2.02 -6.02
C ALA A 59 1.98 2.14 -4.92
N ALA A 60 1.65 2.77 -3.79
CA ALA A 60 2.56 2.89 -2.65
C ALA A 60 2.92 1.51 -2.05
N VAL A 61 1.94 0.63 -1.88
CA VAL A 61 2.20 -0.74 -1.39
C VAL A 61 3.06 -1.52 -2.38
N GLN A 62 2.85 -1.41 -3.68
CA GLN A 62 3.70 -2.07 -4.69
C GLN A 62 5.14 -1.55 -4.67
N ALA A 63 5.29 -0.23 -4.58
CA ALA A 63 6.59 0.44 -4.57
C ALA A 63 7.42 0.09 -3.32
N ILE A 64 6.77 -0.02 -2.14
CA ILE A 64 7.46 -0.29 -0.87
C ILE A 64 7.54 -1.79 -0.56
N VAL A 65 6.45 -2.53 -0.74
CA VAL A 65 6.34 -3.95 -0.33
C VAL A 65 6.80 -4.86 -1.48
N ASN A 66 8.01 -4.64 -1.95
CA ASN A 66 8.74 -5.57 -2.79
C ASN A 66 10.10 -5.88 -2.15
N PRO A 67 10.69 -7.06 -2.44
CA PRO A 67 11.87 -7.54 -1.71
C PRO A 67 13.05 -6.56 -1.71
N ALA A 68 13.33 -5.96 -2.86
CA ALA A 68 14.45 -5.05 -3.00
C ALA A 68 14.25 -3.78 -2.16
N LYS A 69 13.03 -3.21 -2.19
CA LYS A 69 12.76 -1.96 -1.48
C LYS A 69 12.63 -2.17 0.03
N VAL A 70 12.02 -3.25 0.50
CA VAL A 70 11.98 -3.50 1.96
C VAL A 70 13.36 -3.78 2.53
N GLU A 71 14.24 -4.45 1.79
CA GLU A 71 15.64 -4.67 2.20
C GLU A 71 16.41 -3.35 2.25
N GLU A 72 16.32 -2.53 1.20
CA GLU A 72 16.92 -1.19 1.13
C GLU A 72 16.48 -0.29 2.31
N LEU A 73 15.21 -0.37 2.69
CA LEU A 73 14.64 0.42 3.78
C LEU A 73 14.81 -0.20 5.17
N GLY A 74 15.44 -1.38 5.29
CA GLY A 74 15.58 -2.09 6.57
C GLY A 74 14.24 -2.56 7.16
N LEU A 75 13.24 -2.79 6.31
CA LEU A 75 11.88 -3.18 6.68
C LEU A 75 11.63 -4.67 6.40
N THR A 76 10.59 -5.19 7.05
CA THR A 76 9.94 -6.43 6.64
C THR A 76 8.75 -6.11 5.75
N PRO A 77 8.23 -7.06 4.93
CA PRO A 77 7.00 -6.84 4.18
C PRO A 77 5.82 -6.39 5.05
N LYS A 78 5.71 -6.95 6.26
CA LYS A 78 4.66 -6.60 7.23
C LYS A 78 4.80 -5.14 7.70
N THR A 79 6.00 -4.73 8.11
CA THR A 79 6.23 -3.36 8.59
C THR A 79 6.17 -2.35 7.44
N GLY A 80 6.63 -2.70 6.25
CA GLY A 80 6.48 -1.86 5.05
C GLY A 80 5.02 -1.61 4.69
N PHE A 81 4.18 -2.65 4.71
CA PHE A 81 2.73 -2.49 4.49
C PHE A 81 2.08 -1.59 5.53
N ALA A 82 2.36 -1.83 6.82
CA ALA A 82 1.80 -1.04 7.92
C ALA A 82 2.22 0.45 7.82
N SER A 83 3.48 0.72 7.49
CA SER A 83 3.99 2.08 7.29
C SER A 83 3.31 2.79 6.13
N VAL A 84 3.10 2.12 5.00
CA VAL A 84 2.38 2.70 3.85
C VAL A 84 0.94 3.05 4.23
N VAL A 85 0.22 2.12 4.86
CA VAL A 85 -1.16 2.37 5.30
C VAL A 85 -1.21 3.55 6.26
N LYS A 86 -0.29 3.61 7.22
CA LYS A 86 -0.18 4.71 8.17
C LYS A 86 0.01 6.05 7.46
N VAL A 87 0.98 6.14 6.55
CA VAL A 87 1.26 7.38 5.80
C VAL A 87 0.07 7.80 4.95
N VAL A 88 -0.59 6.87 4.26
CA VAL A 88 -1.73 7.19 3.39
C VAL A 88 -2.95 7.64 4.18
N LEU A 89 -3.23 7.03 5.33
CA LEU A 89 -4.42 7.34 6.13
C LEU A 89 -4.19 8.49 7.12
N GLU A 90 -3.00 8.61 7.70
CA GLU A 90 -2.70 9.60 8.75
C GLU A 90 -1.90 10.80 8.21
N GLY A 91 -1.20 10.65 7.09
CA GLY A 91 -0.28 11.64 6.54
C GLY A 91 1.07 11.69 7.25
N VAL A 92 2.03 12.42 6.67
CA VAL A 92 3.38 12.61 7.27
C VAL A 92 3.46 13.85 8.17
N ILE A 93 2.59 14.84 7.93
CA ILE A 93 2.60 16.10 8.67
C ILE A 93 1.85 15.91 9.98
N THR A 94 2.55 16.16 11.09
CA THR A 94 2.01 16.10 12.45
C THR A 94 0.92 17.16 12.65
N PRO A 95 0.05 17.00 13.69
CA PRO A 95 -0.93 18.03 14.02
C PRO A 95 -0.33 19.41 14.26
N LYS A 96 0.92 19.48 14.79
CA LYS A 96 1.65 20.74 14.96
C LYS A 96 2.01 21.36 13.61
N GLY A 97 2.53 20.57 12.68
CA GLY A 97 2.93 21.05 11.35
C GLY A 97 1.78 21.50 10.45
N ARG A 98 0.54 21.04 10.68
CA ARG A 98 -0.64 21.48 9.90
C ARG A 98 -1.19 22.85 10.32
N LYS A 99 -0.75 23.37 11.47
CA LYS A 99 -1.19 24.66 12.01
C LYS A 99 -0.20 25.80 11.72
N THR A 100 0.93 25.47 11.11
CA THR A 100 1.94 26.43 10.64
C THR A 100 1.61 26.80 9.20
#